data_AF-A0A4Y2C2X3-F1
#
_entry.id   AF-A0A4Y2C2X3-F1
#
_cell.length_a   1.000
_cell.length_b   1.000
_cell.length_c   1.000
_cell.angle_alpha   90.00
_cell.angle_beta   90.00
_cell.angle_gamma   90.00
#
_symmetry.space_group_name_H-M   'P 1'
#
loop_
_entity.id
_entity.type
_entity.pdbx_description
1 polymer ?
#
loop_
_entity_poly.entity_id
_entity_poly.type
_entity_poly.pdbx_seq_one_letter_code
_entity_poly.pdbx_strand_id
1 'polypeptide(L)'
;MWKLALCAIFCYFFIFINSQNIDDIELGKIVTCGQNSTHAVGGFKLSITNLSDGVCRWFIEPEVNSSVQIKLFLQDLFLHENDSVTIFKGTEECDNDTLSIIPPLRAQNGSVTIITNESSLCIKLSGTDKSYIRKFIGFFVSQTCSFPIPP
;
A
#
# COMPACT_ATOMS: atom_id res chain seq x y z
N MET A 1 -34.42 23.26 18.45
CA MET A 1 -33.71 23.20 17.15
C MET A 1 -32.19 23.26 17.32
N TRP A 2 -31.60 22.42 18.20
CA TRP A 2 -30.14 22.40 18.46
C TRP A 2 -29.49 21.06 18.03
N LYS A 3 -30.30 20.02 17.75
CA LYS A 3 -29.77 18.70 17.37
C LYS A 3 -29.15 18.63 15.97
N LEU A 4 -29.46 19.58 15.08
CA LEU A 4 -28.91 19.62 13.71
C LEU A 4 -27.52 20.28 13.64
N ALA A 5 -27.20 21.22 14.54
CA ALA A 5 -25.90 21.90 14.55
C ALA A 5 -24.76 20.99 15.04
N LEU A 6 -25.04 20.08 15.97
CA LEU A 6 -24.05 19.11 16.48
C LEU A 6 -23.62 18.08 15.43
N CYS A 7 -24.51 17.71 14.50
CA CYS A 7 -24.20 16.75 13.44
C CYS A 7 -23.26 17.37 12.38
N ALA A 8 -23.46 18.65 12.06
CA ALA A 8 -22.61 19.37 11.11
C ALA A 8 -21.18 19.59 11.63
N ILE A 9 -21.02 19.84 12.94
CA ILE A 9 -19.70 20.01 13.58
C ILE A 9 -18.94 18.68 13.64
N PHE A 10 -19.63 17.56 13.88
CA PHE A 10 -19.02 16.23 13.89
C PHE A 10 -18.56 15.78 12.50
N CYS A 11 -19.32 16.09 11.45
CA CYS A 11 -18.89 15.87 10.06
C CYS A 11 -17.68 16.74 9.69
N TYR A 12 -17.64 18.00 10.14
CA TYR A 12 -16.50 18.89 9.85
C TYR A 12 -15.21 18.40 10.52
N PHE A 13 -15.29 17.87 11.75
CA PHE A 13 -14.14 17.27 12.43
C PHE A 13 -13.63 15.99 11.72
N PHE A 14 -14.53 15.14 11.20
CA PHE A 14 -14.13 13.98 10.40
C PHE A 14 -13.52 14.35 9.04
N ILE A 15 -13.96 15.44 8.42
CA ILE A 15 -13.36 15.95 7.19
C ILE A 15 -11.99 16.59 7.46
N PHE A 16 -11.82 17.27 8.61
CA PHE A 16 -10.53 17.87 8.97
C PHE A 16 -9.45 16.83 9.28
N ILE A 17 -9.82 15.67 9.85
CA ILE A 17 -8.89 14.53 10.03
C ILE A 17 -8.48 13.93 8.67
N ASN A 18 -9.31 14.05 7.62
CA ASN A 18 -8.96 13.68 6.25
C ASN A 18 -8.18 14.77 5.48
N SER A 19 -8.02 15.97 6.05
CA SER A 19 -7.34 17.11 5.41
C SER A 19 -5.95 17.38 5.97
N GLN A 20 -5.54 16.70 7.04
CA GLN A 20 -4.14 16.75 7.44
C GLN A 20 -3.34 15.93 6.43
N ASN A 21 -2.31 16.55 5.85
CA ASN A 21 -1.36 15.91 4.96
C ASN A 21 -1.04 14.51 5.48
N ILE A 22 -1.22 13.52 4.62
CA ILE A 22 -0.79 12.12 4.81
C ILE A 22 0.75 12.10 4.70
N ASP A 23 1.41 12.96 5.47
CA ASP A 23 2.85 13.06 5.60
C ASP A 23 3.26 12.80 7.07
N ASP A 24 2.34 12.90 8.04
CA ASP A 24 2.65 12.81 9.48
C ASP A 24 1.87 11.72 10.25
N ILE A 25 1.40 10.65 9.59
CA ILE A 25 1.22 9.41 10.34
C ILE A 25 2.64 8.84 10.49
N GLU A 26 3.11 8.59 11.72
CA GLU A 26 4.39 7.91 12.04
C GLU A 26 4.41 6.43 11.55
N LEU A 27 3.89 6.17 10.36
CA LEU A 27 3.74 4.87 9.71
C LEU A 27 5.03 4.54 8.94
N GLY A 28 6.16 4.52 9.65
CA GLY A 28 7.46 4.18 9.09
C GLY A 28 7.88 4.99 7.86
N LYS A 29 8.97 4.58 7.21
CA LYS A 29 9.48 5.25 6.00
C LYS A 29 8.57 4.94 4.80
N ILE A 30 8.13 5.97 4.08
CA ILE A 30 7.47 5.80 2.78
C ILE A 30 8.54 5.59 1.70
N VAL A 31 8.50 4.44 1.02
CA VAL A 31 9.43 4.11 -0.08
C VAL A 31 8.82 4.40 -1.46
N THR A 32 9.66 4.77 -2.42
CA THR A 32 9.25 5.05 -3.80
C THR A 32 9.49 3.86 -4.71
N CYS A 33 9.06 3.99 -5.96
CA CYS A 33 9.29 2.99 -7.00
C CYS A 33 10.74 2.50 -7.06
N GLY A 34 10.93 1.18 -7.13
CA GLY A 34 12.23 0.53 -7.24
C GLY A 34 13.01 0.44 -5.93
N GLN A 35 12.43 0.86 -4.81
CA GLN A 35 13.08 0.80 -3.50
C GLN A 35 12.63 -0.39 -2.67
N ASN A 36 13.54 -0.81 -1.80
CA ASN A 36 13.32 -1.87 -0.82
C ASN A 36 13.02 -1.24 0.55
N SER A 37 12.22 -1.92 1.35
CA SER A 37 12.01 -1.60 2.76
C SER A 37 12.28 -2.81 3.63
N THR A 38 13.14 -2.62 4.63
CA THR A 38 13.42 -3.60 5.68
C THR A 38 12.70 -3.33 7.00
N HIS A 39 11.87 -2.29 7.04
CA HIS A 39 11.09 -1.93 8.23
C HIS A 39 9.90 -2.89 8.41
N ALA A 40 9.47 -3.10 9.65
CA ALA A 40 8.27 -3.88 9.96
C ALA A 40 6.97 -3.11 9.64
N VAL A 41 6.98 -1.78 9.67
CA VAL A 41 5.85 -0.93 9.31
C VAL A 41 6.34 0.13 8.34
N GLY A 42 5.54 0.45 7.32
CA GLY A 42 5.90 1.46 6.36
C GLY A 42 4.82 1.75 5.34
N GLY A 43 5.16 2.64 4.42
CA GLY A 43 4.33 2.98 3.28
C GLY A 43 5.10 2.83 1.97
N PHE A 44 4.37 2.79 0.87
CA PHE A 44 4.92 2.89 -0.46
C PHE A 44 4.02 3.75 -1.32
N LYS A 45 4.63 4.53 -2.21
CA LYS A 45 3.88 5.32 -3.19
C LYS A 45 4.58 5.35 -4.53
N LEU A 46 3.78 5.54 -5.56
CA LEU A 46 4.27 5.90 -6.87
C LEU A 46 4.67 7.38 -6.88
N SER A 47 5.96 7.66 -7.10
CA SER A 47 6.52 9.02 -7.07
C SER A 47 6.16 9.84 -8.31
N ILE A 48 5.96 9.18 -9.45
CA ILE A 48 5.57 9.80 -10.71
C ILE A 48 4.24 9.21 -11.12
N THR A 49 3.22 10.03 -11.33
CA THR A 49 1.88 9.56 -11.72
C THR A 49 1.89 8.78 -13.04
N ASN A 50 2.89 8.99 -13.87
CA ASN A 50 3.05 8.36 -15.17
C ASN A 50 4.08 7.22 -15.01
N LEU A 51 3.69 6.00 -15.36
CA LEU A 51 4.55 4.82 -15.26
C LEU A 51 5.58 4.82 -16.40
N SER A 52 6.63 5.64 -16.30
CA SER A 52 7.58 5.95 -17.37
C SER A 52 8.21 4.70 -18.02
N ASP A 53 8.55 3.71 -17.18
CA ASP A 53 9.19 2.46 -17.60
C ASP A 53 8.18 1.31 -17.80
N GLY A 54 6.88 1.61 -17.68
CA GLY A 54 5.79 0.65 -17.81
C GLY A 54 5.71 -0.40 -16.68
N VAL A 55 6.68 -0.40 -15.77
CA VAL A 55 6.70 -1.26 -14.58
C VAL A 55 7.27 -0.49 -13.40
N CYS A 56 6.68 -0.71 -12.24
CA CYS A 56 7.19 -0.27 -10.96
C CYS A 56 7.14 -1.43 -9.96
N ARG A 57 8.17 -1.56 -9.12
CA ARG A 57 8.27 -2.60 -8.10
C ARG A 57 8.57 -1.98 -6.74
N TRP A 58 8.01 -2.55 -5.68
CA TRP A 58 8.38 -2.27 -4.30
C TRP A 58 8.65 -3.58 -3.59
N PHE A 59 9.76 -3.66 -2.86
CA PHE A 59 10.16 -4.86 -2.15
C PHE A 59 10.06 -4.62 -0.64
N ILE A 60 9.37 -5.50 0.06
CA ILE A 60 9.15 -5.44 1.50
C ILE A 60 9.76 -6.70 2.09
N GLU A 61 10.84 -6.54 2.83
CA GLU A 61 11.59 -7.64 3.45
C GLU A 61 12.00 -7.24 4.87
N PRO A 62 11.06 -7.31 5.83
CA PRO A 62 11.30 -6.89 7.21
C PRO A 62 12.47 -7.66 7.85
N GLU A 63 13.41 -6.95 8.51
CA GLU A 63 14.60 -7.53 9.16
C GLU A 63 14.29 -8.45 10.36
N VAL A 64 13.03 -8.50 10.80
CA VAL A 64 12.61 -9.35 11.92
C VAL A 64 12.59 -10.81 11.45
N ASN A 65 13.50 -11.62 12.00
CA ASN A 65 13.68 -13.08 11.79
C ASN A 65 12.41 -13.95 11.96
N SER A 66 11.26 -13.35 12.26
CA SER A 66 10.00 -14.03 12.56
C SER A 66 8.77 -13.33 11.98
N SER A 67 8.89 -12.47 10.96
CA SER A 67 7.73 -11.98 10.20
C SER A 67 6.91 -13.16 9.67
N VAL A 68 5.83 -13.54 10.38
CA VAL A 68 4.97 -14.67 9.99
C VAL A 68 3.83 -14.21 9.07
N GLN A 69 3.55 -12.91 9.07
CA GLN A 69 2.43 -12.35 8.33
C GLN A 69 2.70 -10.90 7.97
N ILE A 70 2.42 -10.55 6.71
CA ILE A 70 2.37 -9.17 6.25
C ILE A 70 0.92 -8.81 5.93
N LYS A 71 0.48 -7.66 6.44
CA LYS A 71 -0.80 -7.04 6.11
C LYS A 71 -0.52 -5.84 5.21
N LEU A 72 -1.09 -5.85 4.01
CA LEU A 72 -1.04 -4.75 3.06
C LEU A 72 -2.38 -4.03 3.03
N PHE A 73 -2.33 -2.71 2.95
CA PHE A 73 -3.48 -1.85 2.68
C PHE A 73 -3.14 -0.92 1.51
N LEU A 74 -3.68 -1.21 0.33
CA LEU A 74 -3.64 -0.32 -0.83
C LEU A 74 -4.71 0.75 -0.61
N GLN A 75 -4.33 1.93 -0.13
CA GLN A 75 -5.25 3.01 0.22
C GLN A 75 -5.82 3.68 -1.04
N ASP A 76 -4.93 4.12 -1.92
CA ASP A 76 -5.30 4.74 -3.17
C ASP A 76 -4.86 3.81 -4.30
N LEU A 77 -5.82 3.11 -4.90
CA LEU A 77 -5.62 2.23 -6.04
C LEU A 77 -6.43 2.77 -7.21
N PHE A 78 -5.80 3.61 -8.03
CA PHE A 78 -6.38 4.16 -9.26
C PHE A 78 -5.60 3.65 -10.47
N LEU A 79 -6.13 2.60 -11.09
CA LEU A 79 -5.53 1.85 -12.19
C LEU A 79 -6.30 2.06 -13.49
N HIS A 80 -5.57 2.25 -14.59
CA HIS A 80 -6.15 2.20 -15.93
C HIS A 80 -6.62 0.78 -16.27
N GLU A 81 -7.46 0.64 -17.31
CA GLU A 81 -7.98 -0.66 -17.75
C GLU A 81 -6.88 -1.67 -18.15
N ASN A 82 -5.75 -1.15 -18.64
CA ASN A 82 -4.60 -1.95 -19.08
C ASN A 82 -3.53 -2.10 -17.99
N ASP A 83 -3.76 -1.52 -16.81
CA ASP A 83 -2.83 -1.62 -15.70
C ASP A 83 -3.16 -2.84 -14.83
N SER A 84 -2.13 -3.35 -14.17
CA SER A 84 -2.30 -4.41 -13.18
C SER A 84 -1.36 -4.23 -12.00
N VAL A 85 -1.87 -4.53 -10.80
CA VAL A 85 -1.06 -4.70 -9.60
C VAL A 85 -1.03 -6.18 -9.24
N THR A 86 0.17 -6.75 -9.21
CA THR A 86 0.40 -8.14 -8.82
C THR A 86 1.28 -8.15 -7.58
N ILE A 87 0.96 -9.06 -6.66
CA ILE A 87 1.69 -9.20 -5.41
C ILE A 87 2.27 -10.61 -5.35
N PHE A 88 3.58 -10.68 -5.11
CA PHE A 88 4.39 -11.88 -5.15
C PHE A 88 5.05 -12.13 -3.79
N LYS A 89 5.46 -13.37 -3.55
CA LYS A 89 6.10 -13.81 -2.31
C LYS A 89 7.49 -13.21 -2.08
N GLY A 90 8.18 -12.83 -3.15
CA GLY A 90 9.55 -12.34 -3.07
C GLY A 90 10.02 -11.71 -4.37
N THR A 91 11.30 -11.37 -4.41
CA THR A 91 11.94 -10.72 -5.54
C THR A 91 12.01 -11.63 -6.76
N GLU A 92 12.40 -12.90 -6.59
CA GLU A 92 12.55 -13.86 -7.68
C GLU A 92 11.23 -14.11 -8.41
N GLU A 93 10.15 -14.33 -7.67
CA GLU A 93 8.80 -14.50 -8.20
C GLU A 93 8.32 -13.25 -8.95
N CYS A 94 8.70 -12.07 -8.47
CA CYS A 94 8.33 -10.78 -9.06
C CYS A 94 9.02 -10.51 -10.40
N ASP A 95 10.28 -10.94 -10.51
CA ASP A 95 11.07 -10.80 -11.74
C ASP A 95 10.63 -11.80 -12.79
N ASN A 96 10.24 -13.01 -12.37
CA ASN A 96 9.80 -14.09 -13.24
C ASN A 96 8.29 -14.11 -13.51
N ASP A 97 7.50 -13.25 -12.85
CA ASP A 97 6.03 -13.22 -12.90
C ASP A 97 5.36 -14.56 -12.55
N THR A 98 5.85 -15.23 -11.50
CA THR A 98 5.35 -16.52 -11.03
C THR A 98 4.75 -16.43 -9.63
N LEU A 99 3.88 -17.38 -9.24
CA LEU A 99 3.43 -17.54 -7.86
C LEU A 99 2.85 -16.26 -7.20
N SER A 100 1.93 -15.58 -7.88
CA SER A 100 1.20 -14.47 -7.25
C SER A 100 0.38 -14.95 -6.06
N ILE A 101 0.31 -14.13 -5.01
CA ILE A 101 -0.41 -14.42 -3.77
C ILE A 101 -1.92 -14.31 -3.99
N ILE A 102 -2.32 -13.37 -4.84
CA ILE A 102 -3.70 -13.15 -5.26
C ILE A 102 -3.77 -13.01 -6.79
N PRO A 103 -4.96 -13.18 -7.41
CA PRO A 103 -5.17 -12.76 -8.78
C PRO A 103 -4.80 -11.29 -8.98
N PRO A 104 -4.19 -10.90 -10.12
CA PRO A 104 -3.82 -9.51 -10.38
C PRO A 104 -5.01 -8.57 -10.26
N LEU A 105 -4.82 -7.47 -9.52
CA LEU A 105 -5.79 -6.39 -9.42
C LEU A 105 -5.73 -5.58 -10.72
N ARG A 106 -6.89 -5.29 -11.33
CA ARG A 106 -7.00 -4.60 -12.63
C ARG A 106 -8.12 -3.57 -12.57
N ALA A 107 -8.03 -2.51 -13.39
CA ALA A 107 -9.13 -1.56 -13.66
C ALA A 107 -9.89 -1.14 -12.39
N GLN A 108 -9.15 -0.64 -11.39
CA GLN A 108 -9.67 -0.42 -10.05
C GLN A 108 -9.59 1.05 -9.65
N ASN A 109 -10.63 1.52 -8.96
CA ASN A 109 -10.66 2.80 -8.25
C ASN A 109 -11.16 2.54 -6.81
N GLY A 110 -10.28 2.64 -5.82
CA GLY A 110 -10.64 2.49 -4.42
C GLY A 110 -9.48 1.97 -3.59
N SER A 111 -9.79 1.10 -2.62
CA SER A 111 -8.81 0.53 -1.69
C SER A 111 -8.93 -0.99 -1.61
N VAL A 112 -7.82 -1.68 -1.30
CA VAL A 112 -7.78 -3.14 -1.10
C VAL A 112 -6.93 -3.49 0.11
N THR A 113 -7.44 -4.40 0.94
CA THR A 113 -6.68 -4.98 2.06
C THR A 113 -6.30 -6.42 1.72
N ILE A 114 -5.04 -6.77 1.95
CA ILE A 114 -4.50 -8.11 1.67
C ILE A 114 -3.75 -8.58 2.91
N ILE A 115 -4.02 -9.80 3.33
CA ILE A 115 -3.36 -10.44 4.46
C ILE A 115 -2.68 -11.70 3.93
N THR A 116 -1.39 -11.83 4.19
CA THR A 116 -0.59 -12.93 3.66
C THR A 116 0.38 -13.45 4.69
N ASN A 117 0.60 -14.76 4.72
CA ASN A 117 1.51 -15.42 5.65
C ASN A 117 2.96 -15.49 5.11
N GLU A 118 3.28 -14.66 4.11
CA GLU A 118 4.63 -14.54 3.60
C GLU A 118 5.45 -13.58 4.47
N SER A 119 6.74 -13.89 4.63
CA SER A 119 7.69 -13.07 5.39
C SER A 119 8.24 -11.89 4.60
N SER A 120 8.17 -11.96 3.27
CA SER A 120 8.59 -10.93 2.32
C SER A 120 7.50 -10.75 1.26
N LEU A 121 7.53 -9.62 0.56
CA LEU A 121 6.63 -9.35 -0.58
C LEU A 121 7.31 -8.51 -1.65
N CYS A 122 6.94 -8.77 -2.91
CA CYS A 122 7.14 -7.82 -4.00
C CYS A 122 5.78 -7.36 -4.52
N ILE A 123 5.62 -6.05 -4.63
CA ILE A 123 4.43 -5.41 -5.20
C ILE A 123 4.83 -4.87 -6.56
N LYS A 124 4.21 -5.36 -7.63
CA LYS A 124 4.50 -4.98 -9.01
C LYS A 124 3.30 -4.27 -9.62
N LEU A 125 3.48 -3.00 -9.97
CA LEU A 125 2.54 -2.23 -10.79
C LEU A 125 3.05 -2.24 -12.23
N SER A 126 2.26 -2.78 -13.16
CA SER A 126 2.57 -2.81 -14.59
C SER A 126 1.49 -2.06 -15.38
N GLY A 127 1.88 -1.38 -16.45
CA GLY A 127 0.99 -0.60 -17.29
C GLY A 127 1.67 -0.20 -18.60
N THR A 128 0.91 -0.18 -19.69
CA THR A 128 1.45 0.15 -21.03
C THR A 128 1.21 1.60 -21.42
N ASP A 129 0.18 2.23 -20.86
CA ASP A 129 -0.20 3.60 -21.19
C ASP A 129 0.56 4.63 -20.34
N LYS A 130 1.45 5.38 -20.99
CA LYS A 130 2.25 6.44 -20.35
C LYS A 130 1.52 7.79 -20.21
N SER A 131 0.38 7.94 -20.89
CA SER A 131 -0.42 9.18 -20.87
C SER A 131 -1.34 9.27 -19.65
N TYR A 132 -1.56 8.15 -18.96
CA TYR A 132 -2.47 8.06 -17.82
C TYR A 132 -1.80 8.37 -16.48
N ILE A 133 -2.49 9.18 -15.67
CA ILE A 133 -2.12 9.56 -14.31
C ILE A 133 -2.63 8.50 -13.33
N ARG A 134 -1.71 7.82 -12.66
CA ARG A 134 -1.98 6.82 -11.63
C ARG A 134 -1.83 7.43 -10.25
N LYS A 135 -2.74 7.04 -9.36
CA LYS A 135 -2.58 7.24 -7.91
C LYS A 135 -2.42 5.87 -7.29
N PHE A 136 -1.24 5.61 -6.75
CA PHE A 136 -0.92 4.33 -6.11
C PHE A 136 -0.20 4.60 -4.80
N ILE A 137 -0.93 4.43 -3.69
CA ILE A 137 -0.42 4.57 -2.33
C ILE A 137 -0.86 3.34 -1.54
N GLY A 138 0.08 2.73 -0.83
CA GLY A 138 -0.22 1.64 0.07
C GLY A 138 0.65 1.66 1.32
N PHE A 139 0.22 0.88 2.29
CA PHE A 139 0.86 0.72 3.58
C PHE A 139 0.99 -0.76 3.90
N PHE A 140 1.96 -1.07 4.75
CA PHE A 140 2.18 -2.42 5.20
C PHE A 140 2.54 -2.48 6.67
N VAL A 141 2.16 -3.59 7.29
CA VAL A 141 2.54 -3.97 8.65
C VAL A 141 2.92 -5.45 8.62
N SER A 142 4.16 -5.74 8.97
CA SER A 142 4.63 -7.07 9.32
C SER A 142 4.29 -7.34 10.78
N GLN A 143 3.64 -8.47 11.03
CA GLN A 143 3.36 -8.91 12.38
C GLN A 143 4.52 -9.75 12.91
N THR A 144 5.25 -9.12 13.84
CA THR A 144 5.87 -9.76 15.01
C THR A 144 5.45 -9.11 16.32
N CYS A 145 4.68 -8.01 16.27
CA CYS A 145 4.32 -7.21 17.43
C CYS A 145 3.16 -7.85 18.22
N SER A 146 3.48 -8.67 19.22
CA SER A 146 2.62 -8.72 20.41
C SER A 146 2.67 -7.33 21.04
N PHE A 147 1.53 -6.64 21.07
CA PHE A 147 1.43 -5.46 21.94
C PHE A 147 1.55 -5.98 23.38
N PRO A 148 2.51 -5.50 24.19
CA PRO A 148 2.45 -5.74 25.62
C PRO A 148 1.15 -5.10 26.11
N ILE A 149 0.20 -5.92 26.54
CA ILE A 149 -0.98 -5.44 27.27
C ILE A 149 -0.46 -5.10 28.67
N PRO A 150 -0.39 -3.82 29.08
CA PRO A 150 -0.08 -3.50 30.47
C PRO A 150 -1.18 -4.11 31.38
N PRO A 151 -0.81 -4.67 32.54
CA PRO A 151 -1.75 -5.32 33.45
C PRO A 151 -2.85 -4.38 33.95
#